data_AF-A0A3N5PJA4-F1
#
_entry.id   AF-A0A3N5PJA4-F1
#
_cell.length_a   1.000
_cell.length_b   1.000
_cell.length_c   1.000
_cell.angle_alpha   90.00
_cell.angle_beta   90.00
_cell.angle_gamma   90.00
#
_symmetry.space_group_name_H-M   'P 1'
#
loop_
_entity.id
_entity.type
_entity.pdbx_description
1 polymer ?
#
loop_
_entity_poly.entity_id
_entity_poly.type
_entity_poly.pdbx_seq_one_letter_code
_entity_poly.pdbx_strand_id
1 'polypeptide(L)'
;MKPHQSAHRTIIAAAVSLAVVTVVGQAPAPRTPFRTPWGDPDLQGLWTNATITPFERPATMSGKPVLTEEEAAEFEKQTLQARDADNRTGGTDADLGRAYNQFWYDRGTKVVGTRRTSLVTDPPDGRVPSLTPDAQQ
;
A
#
# COMPACT_ATOMS: atom_id res chain seq x y z
N MET A 1 75.36 4.71 -12.11
CA MET A 1 74.68 6.01 -11.86
C MET A 1 73.61 6.24 -12.92
N LYS A 2 72.34 6.13 -12.51
CA LYS A 2 71.08 6.72 -13.03
C LYS A 2 69.92 5.69 -12.96
N PRO A 3 68.90 5.91 -12.12
CA PRO A 3 67.63 5.20 -12.19
C PRO A 3 66.65 5.95 -13.12
N HIS A 4 65.96 5.24 -14.02
CA HIS A 4 64.83 5.78 -14.77
C HIS A 4 63.53 5.47 -14.02
N GLN A 5 63.01 6.48 -13.31
CA GLN A 5 61.60 6.59 -12.95
C GLN A 5 60.77 6.67 -14.24
N SER A 6 59.65 5.95 -14.28
CA SER A 6 58.31 6.44 -14.67
C SER A 6 57.45 5.30 -15.22
N ALA A 7 56.67 4.65 -14.35
CA ALA A 7 55.71 3.63 -14.76
C ALA A 7 54.39 3.71 -13.95
N HIS A 8 54.01 4.88 -13.45
CA HIS A 8 52.82 5.02 -12.59
C HIS A 8 51.75 5.97 -13.13
N ARG A 9 51.93 6.57 -14.31
CA ARG A 9 50.96 7.54 -14.85
C ARG A 9 49.92 6.96 -15.83
N THR A 10 50.08 5.73 -16.31
CA THR A 10 49.20 5.20 -17.37
C THR A 10 48.05 4.32 -16.86
N ILE A 11 48.07 3.89 -15.59
CA ILE A 11 47.07 2.94 -15.08
C ILE A 11 45.75 3.63 -14.66
N ILE A 12 45.76 4.94 -14.38
CA ILE A 12 44.59 5.63 -13.81
C ILE A 12 43.53 5.96 -14.89
N ALA A 13 43.90 6.14 -16.15
CA ALA A 13 42.96 6.56 -17.20
C ALA A 13 41.99 5.45 -17.65
N ALA A 14 42.37 4.18 -17.53
CA ALA A 14 41.52 3.05 -17.97
C ALA A 14 40.42 2.70 -16.95
N ALA A 15 40.63 2.98 -15.66
CA ALA A 15 39.68 2.64 -14.59
C ALA A 15 38.46 3.58 -14.54
N VAL A 16 38.62 4.84 -14.94
CA VAL A 16 37.53 5.84 -14.92
C VAL A 16 36.52 5.59 -16.05
N SER A 17 36.97 5.11 -17.21
CA SER A 17 36.10 4.84 -18.37
C SER A 17 35.19 3.63 -18.17
N LEU A 18 35.61 2.65 -17.35
CA LEU A 18 34.82 1.44 -17.09
C LEU A 18 33.72 1.64 -16.03
N ALA A 19 33.83 2.68 -15.21
CA ALA A 19 32.87 2.97 -14.13
C ALA A 19 31.61 3.70 -14.60
N VAL A 20 31.63 4.39 -15.75
CA VAL A 20 30.47 5.15 -16.25
C VAL A 20 29.48 4.26 -17.02
N VAL A 21 29.96 3.18 -17.65
CA VAL A 21 29.11 2.30 -18.48
C VAL A 21 28.20 1.40 -17.64
N THR A 22 28.55 1.12 -16.38
CA THR A 22 27.80 0.19 -15.53
C THR A 22 26.51 0.77 -14.93
N VAL A 23 26.31 2.10 -14.97
CA VAL A 23 25.15 2.75 -14.34
C VAL A 23 23.90 2.72 -15.23
N VAL A 24 24.04 2.72 -16.55
CA VAL A 24 22.89 2.81 -17.48
C VAL A 24 22.08 1.50 -17.56
N GLY A 25 22.70 0.36 -17.28
CA GLY A 25 22.05 -0.96 -17.32
C GLY A 25 21.25 -1.36 -16.08
N GLN A 26 21.27 -0.54 -15.03
CA GLN A 26 20.57 -0.80 -13.76
C GLN A 26 19.21 -0.10 -13.68
N ALA A 27 18.76 0.54 -14.76
CA ALA A 27 17.42 1.11 -14.80
C ALA A 27 16.40 -0.03 -14.85
N PRO A 28 15.41 -0.09 -13.93
CA PRO A 28 14.33 -1.05 -14.04
C PRO A 28 13.66 -0.87 -15.41
N ALA A 29 13.48 -1.98 -16.13
CA ALA A 29 12.78 -1.95 -17.40
C ALA A 29 11.43 -1.23 -17.21
N PRO A 30 11.04 -0.32 -18.13
CA PRO A 30 9.75 0.35 -18.03
C PRO A 30 8.68 -0.73 -17.96
N ARG A 31 7.95 -0.78 -16.84
CA ARG A 31 6.79 -1.66 -16.73
C ARG A 31 5.83 -1.26 -17.82
N THR A 32 5.64 -2.14 -18.80
CA THR A 32 4.57 -1.98 -19.77
C THR A 32 3.28 -1.83 -18.96
N PRO A 33 2.53 -0.72 -19.10
CA PRO A 33 1.26 -0.59 -18.41
C PRO A 33 0.38 -1.77 -18.85
N PHE A 34 -0.26 -2.45 -17.90
CA PHE A 34 -1.25 -3.49 -18.20
C PHE A 34 -2.32 -2.86 -19.08
N ARG A 35 -2.29 -3.15 -20.38
CA ARG A 35 -3.19 -2.63 -21.38
C ARG A 35 -3.68 -3.74 -22.29
N THR A 36 -4.94 -3.64 -22.71
CA THR A 36 -5.52 -4.55 -23.68
C THR A 36 -4.90 -4.32 -25.08
N PRO A 37 -5.03 -5.26 -26.02
CA PRO A 37 -4.57 -5.07 -27.40
C PRO A 37 -5.16 -3.85 -28.11
N TRP A 38 -6.26 -3.29 -27.61
CA TRP A 38 -6.96 -2.13 -28.17
C TRP A 38 -6.63 -0.83 -27.41
N GLY A 39 -5.77 -0.86 -26.39
CA GLY A 39 -5.16 0.31 -25.77
C GLY A 39 -5.74 0.74 -24.41
N ASP A 40 -6.82 0.11 -23.96
CA ASP A 40 -7.47 0.38 -22.67
C ASP A 40 -6.68 -0.20 -21.49
N PRO A 41 -6.86 0.31 -20.25
CA PRO A 41 -6.32 -0.34 -19.06
C PRO A 41 -6.82 -1.78 -18.95
N ASP A 42 -5.90 -2.73 -18.79
CA ASP A 42 -6.24 -4.11 -18.53
C ASP A 42 -6.52 -4.30 -17.03
N LEU A 43 -7.79 -4.55 -16.70
CA LEU A 43 -8.28 -4.75 -15.34
C LEU A 43 -8.35 -6.25 -14.95
N GLN A 44 -7.74 -7.13 -15.74
CA GLN A 44 -7.62 -8.54 -15.37
C GLN A 44 -6.73 -8.72 -14.13
N GLY A 45 -7.08 -9.70 -13.30
CA GLY A 45 -6.32 -10.03 -12.10
C GLY A 45 -7.18 -10.59 -10.98
N LEU A 46 -6.53 -10.86 -9.85
CA LEU A 46 -7.19 -11.18 -8.60
C LEU A 46 -7.43 -9.90 -7.82
N TRP A 47 -8.69 -9.61 -7.56
CA TRP A 47 -9.13 -8.45 -6.81
C TRP A 47 -9.63 -8.89 -5.44
N THR A 48 -9.25 -8.15 -4.39
CA THR A 48 -9.77 -8.33 -3.04
C THR A 48 -10.06 -6.96 -2.42
N ASN A 49 -11.05 -6.93 -1.54
CA ASN A 49 -11.36 -5.79 -0.69
C ASN A 49 -10.88 -5.99 0.76
N ALA A 50 -10.03 -7.00 1.00
CA ALA A 50 -9.53 -7.37 2.33
C ALA A 50 -8.60 -6.29 2.92
N THR A 51 -9.21 -5.28 3.54
CA THR A 51 -8.50 -4.25 4.32
C THR A 51 -9.38 -3.80 5.49
N ILE A 52 -8.73 -3.40 6.58
CA ILE A 52 -9.43 -2.76 7.69
C ILE A 52 -9.62 -1.24 7.49
N THR A 53 -9.08 -0.68 6.39
CA THR A 53 -9.23 0.73 6.05
C THR A 53 -10.72 1.05 5.85
N PRO A 54 -11.28 2.01 6.60
CA PRO A 54 -12.67 2.42 6.43
C PRO A 54 -12.94 2.89 5.00
N PHE A 55 -14.15 2.66 4.49
CA PHE A 55 -14.54 3.20 3.18
C PHE A 55 -14.54 4.73 3.21
N GLU A 56 -15.27 5.32 4.16
CA GLU A 56 -15.26 6.75 4.46
C GLU A 56 -14.48 7.06 5.73
N ARG A 57 -13.92 8.27 5.83
CA ARG A 57 -13.15 8.68 7.00
C ARG A 57 -14.04 8.82 8.23
N PRO A 58 -13.75 8.07 9.31
CA PRO A 58 -14.46 8.23 10.58
C PRO A 58 -14.31 9.65 11.10
N ALA A 59 -15.34 10.17 11.79
CA ALA A 59 -15.29 11.51 12.39
C ALA A 59 -14.13 11.66 13.39
N THR A 60 -13.78 10.56 14.09
CA THR A 60 -12.64 10.49 15.01
C THR A 60 -11.28 10.69 14.34
N MET A 61 -11.21 10.56 13.01
CA MET A 61 -10.00 10.77 12.20
C MET A 61 -10.11 12.00 11.29
N SER A 62 -11.09 12.89 11.52
CA SER A 62 -11.23 14.13 10.75
C SER A 62 -9.94 14.94 10.75
N GLY A 63 -9.55 15.48 9.59
CA GLY A 63 -8.30 16.21 9.41
C GLY A 63 -7.03 15.35 9.43
N LYS A 64 -7.15 14.03 9.56
CA LYS A 64 -6.01 13.09 9.58
C LYS A 64 -6.10 12.10 8.42
N PRO A 65 -5.63 12.48 7.21
CA PRO A 65 -5.79 11.65 6.02
C PRO A 65 -4.88 10.41 6.01
N VAL A 66 -3.77 10.43 6.75
CA VAL A 66 -2.74 9.37 6.77
C VAL A 66 -2.30 9.12 8.21
N LEU A 67 -2.12 7.84 8.57
CA LEU A 67 -1.56 7.40 9.84
C LEU A 67 -0.04 7.29 9.75
N THR A 68 0.66 7.50 10.87
CA THR A 68 2.05 7.05 11.00
C THR A 68 2.13 5.53 11.03
N GLU A 69 3.35 4.97 11.02
CA GLU A 69 3.52 3.51 11.09
C GLU A 69 3.01 2.95 12.42
N GLU A 70 3.35 3.64 13.50
CA GLU A 70 3.00 3.27 14.87
C GLU A 70 1.49 3.35 15.07
N GLU A 71 0.86 4.39 14.53
CA GLU A 71 -0.58 4.56 14.60
C GLU A 71 -1.33 3.53 13.77
N ALA A 72 -0.82 3.18 12.58
CA ALA A 72 -1.37 2.10 11.76
C ALA A 72 -1.25 0.76 12.48
N ALA A 73 -0.10 0.44 13.07
CA ALA A 73 0.12 -0.79 13.81
C ALA A 73 -0.81 -0.92 15.03
N GLU A 74 -1.00 0.17 15.78
CA GLU A 74 -1.93 0.18 16.92
C GLU A 74 -3.38 0.07 16.44
N PHE A 75 -3.77 0.78 15.38
CA PHE A 75 -5.10 0.68 14.79
C PHE A 75 -5.42 -0.75 14.31
N GLU A 76 -4.45 -1.40 13.65
CA GLU A 76 -4.56 -2.80 13.22
C GLU A 76 -4.76 -3.73 14.41
N LYS A 77 -3.92 -3.61 15.42
CA LYS A 77 -4.01 -4.43 16.64
C LYS A 77 -5.36 -4.27 17.33
N GLN A 78 -5.80 -3.03 17.58
CA GLN A 78 -7.10 -2.76 18.23
C GLN A 78 -8.27 -3.30 17.40
N THR A 79 -8.22 -3.11 16.08
CA THR A 79 -9.27 -3.59 15.17
C THR A 79 -9.35 -5.12 15.16
N LEU A 80 -8.21 -5.81 15.14
CA LEU A 80 -8.17 -7.28 15.16
C LEU A 80 -8.69 -7.83 16.48
N GLN A 81 -8.33 -7.22 17.61
CA GLN A 81 -8.85 -7.61 18.93
C GLN A 81 -10.36 -7.39 19.03
N ALA A 82 -10.87 -6.26 18.53
CA ALA A 82 -12.30 -5.95 18.55
C ALA A 82 -13.13 -6.87 17.63
N ARG A 83 -12.54 -7.32 16.52
CA ARG A 83 -13.19 -8.18 15.51
C ARG A 83 -13.00 -9.67 15.74
N ASP A 84 -12.31 -10.08 16.81
CA ASP A 84 -12.03 -11.47 17.09
C ASP A 84 -13.34 -12.28 17.25
N ALA A 85 -13.66 -13.07 16.23
CA ALA A 85 -14.82 -13.96 16.24
C ALA A 85 -14.60 -15.23 17.09
N ASP A 86 -13.35 -15.51 17.50
CA ASP A 86 -13.05 -16.64 18.38
C ASP A 86 -13.32 -16.30 19.85
N ASN A 87 -13.49 -15.02 20.17
CA ASN A 87 -13.93 -14.58 21.49
C ASN A 87 -15.40 -14.95 21.76
N ARG A 88 -15.64 -15.86 22.72
CA ARG A 88 -16.97 -16.34 23.13
C ARG A 88 -17.56 -15.62 24.35
N THR A 89 -17.07 -14.43 24.65
CA THR A 89 -17.66 -13.55 25.68
C THR A 89 -18.79 -12.70 25.10
N GLY A 90 -19.67 -12.19 25.96
CA GLY A 90 -20.78 -11.31 25.58
C GLY A 90 -22.16 -11.99 25.49
N GLY A 91 -22.27 -13.27 25.87
CA GLY A 91 -23.55 -13.99 25.94
C GLY A 91 -24.03 -14.52 24.58
N THR A 92 -25.23 -15.11 24.58
CA THR A 92 -25.79 -15.83 23.42
C THR A 92 -25.89 -14.97 22.16
N ASP A 93 -26.37 -13.73 22.26
CA ASP A 93 -26.53 -12.87 21.08
C ASP A 93 -25.18 -12.55 20.42
N ALA A 94 -24.15 -12.30 21.22
CA ALA A 94 -22.81 -12.03 20.73
C ALA A 94 -22.15 -13.28 20.12
N ASP A 95 -22.42 -14.45 20.67
CA ASP A 95 -21.95 -15.74 20.14
C ASP A 95 -22.63 -16.07 18.79
N LEU A 96 -23.95 -15.86 18.69
CA LEU A 96 -24.69 -15.98 17.44
C LEU A 96 -24.21 -14.99 16.37
N GLY A 97 -23.87 -13.76 16.77
CA GLY A 97 -23.27 -12.77 15.87
C GLY A 97 -21.85 -13.13 15.39
N ARG A 98 -21.17 -14.05 16.07
CA ARG A 98 -19.85 -14.62 15.73
C ARG A 98 -19.95 -16.08 15.31
N ALA A 99 -21.02 -16.46 14.60
CA ALA A 99 -21.38 -17.84 14.26
C ALA A 99 -20.26 -18.69 13.61
N TYR A 100 -19.25 -18.05 13.00
CA TYR A 100 -18.06 -18.71 12.46
C TYR A 100 -16.81 -18.30 13.23
N ASN A 101 -15.83 -19.20 13.31
CA ASN A 101 -14.50 -18.87 13.82
C ASN A 101 -13.80 -17.85 12.90
N GLN A 102 -12.83 -17.11 13.45
CA GLN A 102 -12.22 -15.96 12.79
C GLN A 102 -11.60 -16.29 11.42
N PHE A 103 -11.11 -17.53 11.26
CA PHE A 103 -10.51 -18.03 10.03
C PHE A 103 -11.38 -17.86 8.77
N TRP A 104 -12.70 -17.97 8.88
CA TRP A 104 -13.61 -17.89 7.72
C TRP A 104 -13.88 -16.46 7.22
N TYR A 105 -13.41 -15.43 7.92
CA TYR A 105 -13.69 -14.06 7.56
C TYR A 105 -12.55 -13.40 6.77
N ASP A 106 -12.79 -13.09 5.50
CA ASP A 106 -11.85 -12.33 4.64
C ASP A 106 -12.02 -10.81 4.79
N ARG A 107 -11.90 -10.31 6.03
CA ARG A 107 -12.10 -8.87 6.35
C ARG A 107 -10.81 -8.04 6.25
N GLY A 108 -9.70 -8.67 5.87
CA GLY A 108 -8.36 -8.11 5.95
C GLY A 108 -7.88 -7.87 7.38
N THR A 109 -6.56 -7.67 7.51
CA THR A 109 -5.91 -7.42 8.81
C THR A 109 -5.06 -6.16 8.82
N LYS A 110 -4.88 -5.54 7.66
CA LYS A 110 -3.99 -4.41 7.44
C LYS A 110 -4.71 -3.20 6.88
N VAL A 111 -4.26 -2.01 7.24
CA VAL A 111 -4.60 -0.81 6.47
C VAL A 111 -3.95 -0.91 5.08
N VAL A 112 -4.47 -0.18 4.11
CA VAL A 112 -3.84 -0.14 2.78
C VAL A 112 -2.42 0.43 2.89
N GLY A 113 -1.54 0.09 1.94
CA GLY A 113 -0.11 0.44 2.02
C GLY A 113 0.19 1.95 2.10
N THR A 114 -0.75 2.81 1.71
CA THR A 114 -0.63 4.27 1.87
C THR A 114 -0.94 4.75 3.29
N ARG A 115 -1.42 3.88 4.18
CA ARG A 115 -1.88 4.16 5.56
C ARG A 115 -2.95 5.26 5.63
N ARG A 116 -3.70 5.46 4.54
CA ARG A 116 -4.82 6.41 4.52
C ARG A 116 -5.92 5.96 5.46
N THR A 117 -6.61 6.91 6.07
CA THR A 117 -7.71 6.66 7.01
C THR A 117 -9.08 6.44 6.35
N SER A 118 -9.13 6.48 5.01
CA SER A 118 -10.32 6.25 4.19
C SER A 118 -9.96 5.69 2.82
N LEU A 119 -10.82 4.87 2.22
CA LEU A 119 -10.67 4.44 0.82
C LEU A 119 -11.08 5.54 -0.15
N VAL A 120 -12.09 6.34 0.20
CA VAL A 120 -12.41 7.59 -0.49
C VAL A 120 -11.28 8.60 -0.27
N THR A 121 -10.66 9.08 -1.35
CA THR A 121 -9.54 10.04 -1.30
C THR A 121 -9.90 11.43 -1.78
N ASP A 122 -10.93 11.52 -2.62
CA ASP A 122 -11.46 12.77 -3.13
C ASP A 122 -12.97 12.73 -2.94
N PRO A 123 -13.58 13.68 -2.21
CA PRO A 123 -13.00 14.88 -1.58
C PRO A 123 -11.96 14.60 -0.47
N PRO A 124 -11.09 15.57 -0.14
CA PRO A 124 -10.02 15.40 0.84
C PRO A 124 -10.49 15.05 2.26
N ASP A 125 -11.75 15.29 2.59
CA ASP A 125 -12.38 14.89 3.85
C ASP A 125 -12.65 13.37 3.94
N GLY A 126 -12.45 12.65 2.83
CA GLY A 126 -12.50 11.20 2.74
C GLY A 126 -13.93 10.66 2.85
N ARG A 127 -14.94 11.44 2.46
CA ARG A 127 -16.34 11.05 2.48
C ARG A 127 -16.93 11.06 1.08
N VAL A 128 -17.93 10.22 0.85
CA VAL A 128 -18.64 10.19 -0.42
C VAL A 128 -19.38 11.52 -0.58
N PRO A 129 -19.22 12.23 -1.72
CA PRO A 129 -19.98 13.42 -2.01
C PRO A 129 -21.48 13.15 -1.98
N SER A 130 -22.26 14.19 -1.66
CA SER A 130 -23.71 14.11 -1.84
C SER A 130 -24.06 13.76 -3.28
N LEU A 131 -25.08 12.91 -3.46
CA LEU A 131 -25.60 12.56 -4.77
C LEU A 131 -26.02 13.82 -5.54
N THR A 132 -25.71 13.86 -6.84
CA THR A 132 -26.24 14.88 -7.74
C THR A 132 -27.77 14.77 -7.83
N PRO A 133 -28.50 15.84 -8.20
CA PRO A 133 -29.95 15.77 -8.38
C PRO A 133 -30.39 14.63 -9.32
N ASP A 134 -29.65 14.40 -10.42
CA ASP A 134 -29.94 13.33 -11.38
C ASP A 134 -29.75 11.93 -10.78
N ALA A 135 -28.86 11.77 -9.80
CA ALA A 135 -28.60 10.50 -9.12
C ALA A 135 -29.54 10.22 -7.93
N GLN A 136 -30.50 11.12 -7.66
CA GLN A 136 -31.49 10.97 -6.59
C GLN A 136 -32.85 10.44 -7.09
N GLN A 137 -33.00 10.25 -8.41
CA GLN A 137 -34.21 9.73 -9.06
C GLN A 137 -34.15 8.21 -9.21
#